data_AF-A0A7R9H919-F1
#
_entry.id   AF-A0A7R9H919-F1
#
_cell.length_a   1.000
_cell.length_b   1.000
_cell.length_c   1.000
_cell.angle_alpha   90.00
_cell.angle_beta   90.00
_cell.angle_gamma   90.00
#
_symmetry.space_group_name_H-M   'P 1'
#
loop_
_entity.id
_entity.type
_entity.pdbx_description
1 polymer ?
#
loop_
_entity_poly.entity_id
_entity_poly.type
_entity_poly.pdbx_seq_one_letter_code
_entity_poly.pdbx_strand_id
1 'polypeptide(L)'
;MKNYRVKHREREFEKEVEKERVKLKANEFLNLDAILEGVMHKLVVRPLREHLYQLFVDEYTRSGAIQLLADNMRYARTKPAHELGIRPEILAPSGAALETICYYLTRLQEVDSPLEKLENLLTCISAIFNSVKSCNQGRGIALGADDFLPLFVWVLVQSGMMAAEIEAEYMWGLLHPSLLSGEGGYYLTTLSSAVHVLKNFRACSEEQSRVHGAGMGVDVRVGLLADFRSVLKIVVPDEVHGSIITKTLPVRPNMTTRDVCKIIAHKVRITNPQDYGLFKLVDGEETLLNDGECPQDIKGIVSQVGKHCMFAYKRIDAKIAWPTTSSSS
;
A
#
# COMPACT_ATOMS: atom_id res chain seq x y z
N MET A 1 -11.23 -9.97 22.28
CA MET A 1 -10.48 -10.66 23.35
C MET A 1 -10.81 -10.21 24.79
N LYS A 2 -11.88 -9.43 25.04
CA LYS A 2 -12.30 -9.04 26.41
C LYS A 2 -12.77 -10.21 27.31
N ASN A 3 -12.97 -11.41 26.76
CA ASN A 3 -13.55 -12.56 27.46
C ASN A 3 -12.55 -13.57 28.05
N TYR A 4 -11.24 -13.43 27.78
CA TYR A 4 -10.24 -14.41 28.29
C TYR A 4 -9.69 -14.09 29.69
N ARG A 5 -10.04 -12.94 30.28
CA ARG A 5 -9.47 -12.48 31.56
C ARG A 5 -10.31 -12.80 32.81
N VAL A 6 -11.40 -13.56 32.68
CA VAL A 6 -12.45 -13.57 33.72
C VAL A 6 -12.30 -14.71 34.74
N LYS A 7 -11.46 -15.74 34.55
CA LYS A 7 -11.56 -16.93 35.43
C LYS A 7 -10.35 -17.37 36.24
N HIS A 8 -9.10 -16.99 35.94
CA HIS A 8 -7.98 -17.38 36.81
C HIS A 8 -6.87 -16.33 36.92
N ARG A 9 -6.71 -15.79 38.13
CA ARG A 9 -5.50 -15.23 38.76
C ARG A 9 -4.55 -14.39 37.87
N GLU A 10 -4.72 -13.07 37.89
CA GLU A 10 -3.73 -12.10 37.37
C GLU A 10 -3.21 -11.12 38.45
N ARG A 11 -3.15 -11.53 39.72
CA ARG A 11 -2.57 -10.69 40.80
C ARG A 11 -1.11 -10.30 40.51
N GLU A 12 -0.38 -11.08 39.72
CA GLU A 12 1.00 -10.76 39.31
C GLU A 12 1.03 -9.76 38.16
N PHE A 13 0.10 -9.86 37.20
CA PHE A 13 0.00 -8.91 36.10
C PHE A 13 -0.39 -7.51 36.60
N GLU A 14 -1.38 -7.40 37.49
CA GLU A 14 -1.77 -6.11 38.08
C GLU A 14 -0.61 -5.48 38.88
N LYS A 15 0.18 -6.29 39.58
CA LYS A 15 1.39 -5.82 40.29
C LYS A 15 2.45 -5.31 39.34
N GLU A 16 2.70 -6.01 38.23
CA GLU A 16 3.72 -5.59 37.26
C GLU A 16 3.26 -4.33 36.49
N VAL A 17 1.97 -4.21 36.16
CA VAL A 17 1.41 -2.99 35.57
C VAL A 17 1.56 -1.81 36.51
N GLU A 18 1.24 -1.96 37.79
CA GLU A 18 1.39 -0.87 38.76
C GLU A 18 2.87 -0.50 38.97
N LYS A 19 3.77 -1.48 38.97
CA LYS A 19 5.23 -1.25 39.04
C LYS A 19 5.75 -0.45 37.85
N GLU A 20 5.31 -0.75 36.63
CA GLU A 20 5.69 0.05 35.45
C GLU A 20 5.00 1.41 35.45
N ARG A 21 3.77 1.50 35.96
CA ARG A 21 3.03 2.77 36.08
C ARG A 21 3.72 3.77 37.00
N VAL A 22 4.30 3.31 38.10
CA VAL A 22 5.07 4.17 39.05
C VAL A 22 6.32 4.77 38.39
N LYS A 23 6.83 4.18 37.30
CA LYS A 23 7.99 4.70 36.57
C LYS A 23 7.64 5.78 35.54
N LEU A 24 6.36 5.96 35.23
CA LEU A 24 5.92 6.92 34.22
C LEU A 24 6.00 8.36 34.75
N LYS A 25 6.43 9.27 33.89
CA LYS A 25 6.29 10.72 34.15
C LYS A 25 4.83 11.15 34.01
N ALA A 26 4.52 12.35 34.51
CA ALA A 26 3.17 12.93 34.47
C ALA A 26 2.58 13.05 33.05
N ASN A 27 3.41 13.05 32.01
CA ASN A 27 3.03 13.13 30.60
C ASN A 27 3.21 11.82 29.82
N GLU A 28 3.46 10.70 30.50
CA GLU A 28 3.65 9.38 29.89
C GLU A 28 2.50 8.44 30.28
N PHE A 29 2.16 7.50 29.39
CA PHE A 29 1.16 6.46 29.66
C PHE A 29 1.65 5.11 29.16
N LEU A 30 1.18 4.04 29.82
CA LEU A 30 1.47 2.66 29.42
C LEU A 30 0.42 2.19 28.43
N ASN A 31 0.80 2.00 27.16
CA ASN A 31 -0.10 1.45 26.14
C ASN A 31 -0.09 -0.09 26.20
N LEU A 32 -0.97 -0.65 27.02
CA LEU A 32 -1.10 -2.10 27.19
C LEU A 32 -1.48 -2.81 25.88
N ASP A 33 -2.29 -2.18 25.02
CA ASP A 33 -2.71 -2.79 23.75
C ASP A 33 -1.51 -2.97 22.81
N ALA A 34 -0.64 -1.95 22.70
CA ALA A 34 0.58 -2.05 21.91
C ALA A 34 1.57 -3.09 22.47
N ILE A 35 1.67 -3.21 23.80
CA ILE A 35 2.52 -4.23 24.44
C ILE A 35 1.97 -5.63 24.16
N LEU A 36 0.67 -5.83 24.34
CA LEU A 36 0.00 -7.10 24.07
C LEU A 36 0.16 -7.49 22.60
N GLU A 37 -0.02 -6.56 21.68
CA GLU A 37 0.20 -6.78 20.25
C GLU A 37 1.65 -7.21 19.96
N GLY A 38 2.64 -6.53 20.54
CA GLY A 38 4.05 -6.92 20.43
C GLY A 38 4.33 -8.32 21.01
N VAL A 39 3.69 -8.70 22.11
CA VAL A 39 3.80 -10.05 22.69
C VAL A 39 3.12 -11.08 21.79
N MET A 40 1.93 -10.79 21.25
CA MET A 40 1.24 -11.68 20.31
C MET A 40 2.05 -11.90 19.04
N HIS A 41 2.70 -10.89 18.49
CA HIS A 41 3.63 -11.07 17.37
C HIS A 41 4.78 -12.03 17.72
N LYS A 42 5.36 -11.91 18.91
CA LYS A 42 6.44 -12.80 19.35
C LYS A 42 5.97 -14.24 19.61
N LEU A 43 4.78 -14.42 20.19
CA LEU A 43 4.28 -15.75 20.57
C LEU A 43 3.56 -16.49 19.45
N VAL A 44 2.97 -15.76 18.50
CA VAL A 44 2.13 -16.34 17.44
C VAL A 44 2.77 -16.16 16.06
N VAL A 45 3.10 -14.92 15.69
CA VAL A 45 3.60 -14.64 14.33
C VAL A 45 4.98 -15.24 14.12
N ARG A 46 5.89 -15.11 15.09
CA ARG A 46 7.26 -15.63 14.95
C ARG A 46 7.34 -17.15 14.75
N PRO A 47 6.65 -18.00 15.54
CA PRO A 47 6.63 -19.44 15.29
C PRO A 47 5.94 -19.83 13.97
N LEU A 48 4.94 -19.07 13.53
CA LEU A 48 4.18 -19.36 12.31
C LEU A 48 4.82 -18.78 11.05
N ARG A 49 5.85 -17.93 11.19
CA ARG A 49 6.46 -17.21 10.05
C ARG A 49 6.85 -18.16 8.94
N GLU A 50 7.60 -19.22 9.26
CA GLU A 50 8.08 -20.16 8.25
C GLU A 50 6.91 -20.81 7.49
N HIS A 51 5.87 -21.22 8.21
CA HIS A 51 4.67 -21.78 7.60
C HIS A 51 3.92 -20.78 6.72
N LEU A 52 3.75 -19.53 7.17
CA LEU A 52 3.13 -18.47 6.38
C LEU A 52 3.92 -18.18 5.09
N TYR A 53 5.25 -18.12 5.19
CA TYR A 53 6.12 -17.93 4.03
C TYR A 53 6.02 -19.09 3.06
N GLN A 54 5.98 -20.33 3.54
CA GLN A 54 5.76 -21.50 2.67
C GLN A 54 4.43 -21.38 1.91
N LEU A 55 3.34 -21.01 2.58
CA LEU A 55 2.04 -20.82 1.93
C LEU A 55 2.11 -19.75 0.81
N PHE A 56 2.78 -18.63 1.06
CA PHE A 56 2.97 -17.60 0.02
C PHE A 56 3.84 -18.11 -1.12
N VAL A 57 4.98 -18.75 -0.82
CA VAL A 57 5.89 -19.27 -1.84
C VAL A 57 5.18 -20.32 -2.70
N ASP A 58 4.42 -21.24 -2.10
CA ASP A 58 3.66 -22.26 -2.82
C ASP A 58 2.62 -21.61 -3.76
N GLU A 59 1.85 -20.64 -3.27
CA GLU A 59 0.83 -19.96 -4.06
C GLU A 59 1.43 -19.15 -5.23
N TYR A 60 2.50 -18.40 -4.97
CA TYR A 60 3.14 -17.57 -5.99
C TYR A 60 4.03 -18.38 -6.95
N THR A 61 4.48 -19.56 -6.54
CA THR A 61 5.13 -20.52 -7.43
C THR A 61 4.09 -21.17 -8.34
N ARG A 62 2.96 -21.62 -7.78
CA ARG A 62 1.85 -22.23 -8.51
C ARG A 62 1.24 -21.31 -9.57
N SER A 63 1.08 -20.03 -9.23
CA SER A 63 0.60 -19.01 -10.18
C SER A 63 1.66 -18.55 -11.19
N GLY A 64 2.94 -18.97 -11.03
CA GLY A 64 4.05 -18.52 -11.85
C GLY A 64 4.49 -17.06 -11.58
N ALA A 65 3.91 -16.40 -10.57
CA ALA A 65 4.17 -15.01 -10.24
C ALA A 65 5.63 -14.74 -9.85
N ILE A 66 6.26 -15.64 -9.07
CA ILE A 66 7.69 -15.51 -8.70
C ILE A 66 8.57 -15.58 -9.95
N GLN A 67 8.32 -16.53 -10.84
CA GLN A 67 9.10 -16.71 -12.06
C GLN A 67 8.92 -15.52 -13.00
N LEU A 68 7.67 -15.06 -13.20
CA LEU A 68 7.36 -13.86 -13.98
C LEU A 68 8.10 -12.62 -13.45
N LEU A 69 8.07 -12.41 -12.13
CA LEU A 69 8.77 -11.29 -11.51
C LEU A 69 10.29 -11.39 -11.70
N ALA A 70 10.87 -12.58 -11.53
CA ALA A 70 12.29 -12.82 -11.73
C ALA A 70 12.74 -12.54 -13.18
N ASP A 71 11.97 -13.00 -14.16
CA ASP A 71 12.26 -12.80 -15.58
C ASP A 71 12.12 -11.33 -15.99
N ASN A 72 11.08 -10.65 -15.50
CA ASN A 72 10.91 -9.22 -15.75
C ASN A 72 11.95 -8.37 -15.05
N MET A 73 12.40 -8.73 -13.84
CA MET A 73 13.53 -8.05 -13.19
C MET A 73 14.81 -8.21 -14.01
N ARG A 74 15.10 -9.41 -14.52
CA ARG A 74 16.24 -9.64 -15.41
C ARG A 74 16.15 -8.81 -16.68
N TYR A 75 14.97 -8.77 -17.31
CA TYR A 75 14.73 -7.94 -18.49
C TYR A 75 14.88 -6.44 -18.18
N ALA A 76 14.28 -5.95 -17.09
CA ALA A 76 14.37 -4.56 -16.66
C ALA A 76 15.82 -4.10 -16.38
N ARG A 77 16.70 -4.99 -15.88
CA ARG A 77 18.13 -4.67 -15.71
C ARG A 77 18.86 -4.36 -17.01
N THR A 78 18.40 -4.89 -18.14
CA THR A 78 18.99 -4.62 -19.45
C THR A 78 18.58 -3.26 -20.02
N LYS A 79 17.61 -2.60 -19.38
CA LYS A 79 17.04 -1.33 -19.86
C LYS A 79 17.64 -0.12 -19.13
N PRO A 80 17.82 1.01 -19.83
CA PRO A 80 18.24 2.25 -19.20
C PRO A 80 17.13 2.81 -18.29
N ALA A 81 17.51 3.62 -17.30
CA ALA A 81 16.59 4.18 -16.31
C ALA A 81 15.40 4.95 -16.90
N HIS A 82 15.56 5.60 -18.05
CA HIS A 82 14.48 6.33 -18.71
C HIS A 82 13.39 5.41 -19.30
N GLU A 83 13.74 4.18 -19.71
CA GLU A 83 12.78 3.16 -20.14
C GLU A 83 11.97 2.59 -18.95
N LEU A 84 12.40 2.84 -17.71
CA LEU A 84 11.62 2.55 -16.50
C LEU A 84 10.73 3.72 -16.08
N GLY A 85 10.73 4.82 -16.85
CA GLY A 85 9.97 6.03 -16.55
C GLY A 85 10.70 7.01 -15.63
N ILE A 86 12.00 6.85 -15.37
CA ILE A 86 12.77 7.83 -14.59
C ILE A 86 13.11 9.03 -15.49
N ARG A 87 12.79 10.24 -15.01
CA ARG A 87 13.13 11.49 -15.69
C ARG A 87 14.64 11.64 -15.82
N PRO A 88 15.19 12.04 -16.98
CA PRO A 88 16.63 12.20 -17.16
C PRO A 88 17.23 13.26 -16.25
N GLU A 89 16.42 14.20 -15.74
CA GLU A 89 16.85 15.21 -14.78
C GLU A 89 17.02 14.66 -13.35
N ILE A 90 16.39 13.51 -13.04
CA ILE A 90 16.45 12.88 -11.72
C ILE A 90 17.63 11.91 -11.66
N LEU A 91 18.62 12.27 -10.86
CA LEU A 91 19.73 11.37 -10.55
C LEU A 91 19.28 10.27 -9.58
N ALA A 92 19.33 9.02 -10.04
CA ALA A 92 19.04 7.84 -9.24
C ALA A 92 20.13 7.59 -8.17
N PRO A 93 19.80 6.95 -7.03
CA PRO A 93 20.79 6.59 -6.01
C PRO A 93 21.93 5.73 -6.56
N SER A 94 23.17 6.03 -6.18
CA SER A 94 24.38 5.30 -6.63
C SER A 94 25.41 5.15 -5.51
N GLY A 95 26.31 4.17 -5.65
CA GLY A 95 27.40 3.92 -4.68
C GLY A 95 26.87 3.64 -3.27
N ALA A 96 27.46 4.26 -2.26
CA ALA A 96 27.12 4.06 -0.85
C ALA A 96 25.63 4.30 -0.52
N ALA A 97 24.96 5.20 -1.23
CA ALA A 97 23.53 5.44 -1.04
C ALA A 97 22.69 4.22 -1.48
N LEU A 98 23.03 3.63 -2.64
CA LEU A 98 22.35 2.43 -3.14
C LEU A 98 22.63 1.22 -2.24
N GLU A 99 23.86 1.06 -1.75
CA GLU A 99 24.21 0.01 -0.79
C GLU A 99 23.39 0.11 0.50
N THR A 100 23.23 1.32 1.03
CA THR A 100 22.40 1.60 2.21
C THR A 100 20.93 1.25 1.97
N ILE A 101 20.40 1.61 0.79
CA ILE A 101 19.02 1.27 0.39
C ILE A 101 18.84 -0.25 0.29
N CYS A 102 19.77 -0.94 -0.39
CA CYS A 102 19.75 -2.40 -0.50
C CYS A 102 19.86 -3.08 0.87
N TYR A 103 20.66 -2.55 1.79
CA TYR A 103 20.75 -3.06 3.16
C TYR A 103 19.41 -3.06 3.88
N TYR A 104 18.64 -1.96 3.80
CA TYR A 104 17.31 -1.91 4.41
C TYR A 104 16.29 -2.86 3.76
N LEU A 105 16.36 -3.05 2.43
CA LEU A 105 15.53 -4.05 1.74
C LEU A 105 15.88 -5.49 2.11
N THR A 106 17.16 -5.79 2.35
CA THR A 106 17.60 -7.09 2.88
C THR A 106 17.12 -7.29 4.31
N ARG A 107 17.32 -6.28 5.18
CA ARG A 107 16.84 -6.31 6.57
C ARG A 107 15.34 -6.53 6.66
N LEU A 108 14.57 -5.87 5.80
CA LEU A 108 13.13 -6.04 5.69
C LEU A 108 12.76 -7.52 5.45
N GLN A 109 13.50 -8.25 4.62
CA GLN A 109 13.25 -9.68 4.35
C GLN A 109 13.64 -10.57 5.54
N GLU A 110 14.67 -10.21 6.30
CA GLU A 110 15.21 -11.03 7.40
C GLU A 110 14.34 -10.99 8.67
N VAL A 111 13.80 -9.81 9.02
CA VAL A 111 13.10 -9.61 10.30
C VAL A 111 11.74 -10.32 10.34
N ASP A 112 11.35 -10.81 11.52
CA ASP A 112 10.08 -11.53 11.72
C ASP A 112 8.89 -10.57 11.95
N SER A 113 9.16 -9.46 12.64
CA SER A 113 8.15 -8.52 13.12
C SER A 113 7.58 -7.70 11.97
N PRO A 114 6.26 -7.72 11.71
CA PRO A 114 5.64 -6.93 10.64
C PRO A 114 5.84 -5.42 10.84
N LEU A 115 5.90 -4.97 12.10
CA LEU A 115 6.19 -3.57 12.43
C LEU A 115 7.63 -3.19 12.05
N GLU A 116 8.61 -4.04 12.39
CA GLU A 116 10.01 -3.79 12.03
C GLU A 116 10.21 -3.86 10.50
N LYS A 117 9.46 -4.72 9.78
CA LYS A 117 9.44 -4.71 8.31
C LYS A 117 8.98 -3.37 7.78
N LEU A 118 7.89 -2.82 8.33
CA LEU A 118 7.36 -1.51 7.94
C LEU A 118 8.38 -0.40 8.24
N GLU A 119 9.04 -0.42 9.39
CA GLU A 119 10.09 0.56 9.74
C GLU A 119 11.28 0.49 8.78
N ASN A 120 11.73 -0.71 8.41
CA ASN A 120 12.78 -0.88 7.39
C ASN A 120 12.33 -0.35 6.02
N LEU A 121 11.07 -0.56 5.64
CA LEU A 121 10.50 -0.01 4.40
C LEU A 121 10.53 1.52 4.42
N LEU A 122 10.01 2.14 5.48
CA LEU A 122 9.97 3.59 5.63
C LEU A 122 11.39 4.19 5.66
N THR A 123 12.33 3.51 6.31
CA THR A 123 13.73 3.94 6.36
C THR A 123 14.41 3.82 4.99
N CYS A 124 14.19 2.72 4.27
CA CYS A 124 14.63 2.55 2.88
C CYS A 124 14.13 3.69 1.99
N ILE A 125 12.85 4.02 2.10
CA ILE A 125 12.23 5.07 1.30
C ILE A 125 12.80 6.45 1.66
N SER A 126 12.98 6.71 2.94
CA SER A 126 13.64 7.94 3.41
C SER A 126 15.06 8.06 2.87
N ALA A 127 15.82 6.96 2.81
CA ALA A 127 17.15 6.93 2.21
C ALA A 127 17.12 7.22 0.69
N ILE A 128 16.12 6.73 -0.04
CA ILE A 128 15.90 7.08 -1.46
C ILE A 128 15.67 8.59 -1.61
N PHE A 129 14.71 9.16 -0.86
CA PHE A 129 14.42 10.60 -0.92
C PHE A 129 15.64 11.45 -0.56
N ASN A 130 16.38 11.07 0.50
CA ASN A 130 17.59 11.77 0.92
C ASN A 130 18.70 11.68 -0.12
N SER A 131 18.89 10.52 -0.73
CA SER A 131 19.87 10.33 -1.82
C SER A 131 19.53 11.24 -2.99
N VAL A 132 18.28 11.21 -3.49
CA VAL A 132 17.86 12.03 -4.62
C VAL A 132 17.99 13.52 -4.28
N LYS A 133 17.54 13.92 -3.09
CA LYS A 133 17.67 15.31 -2.63
C LYS A 133 19.12 15.76 -2.63
N SER A 134 20.03 14.91 -2.15
CA SER A 134 21.48 15.20 -2.06
C SER A 134 22.14 15.29 -3.43
N CYS A 135 21.85 14.35 -4.33
CA CYS A 135 22.38 14.35 -5.70
C CYS A 135 21.89 15.54 -6.53
N ASN A 136 20.71 16.09 -6.21
CA ASN A 136 20.08 17.19 -6.95
C ASN A 136 20.12 18.54 -6.19
N GLN A 137 20.95 18.66 -5.14
CA GLN A 137 21.17 19.94 -4.46
C GLN A 137 21.69 20.97 -5.47
N GLY A 138 20.96 22.08 -5.63
CA GLY A 138 21.27 23.14 -6.59
C GLY A 138 20.48 23.11 -7.90
N ARG A 139 19.73 22.03 -8.20
CA ARG A 139 18.89 21.94 -9.42
C ARG A 139 17.41 22.29 -9.20
N GLY A 140 16.97 22.46 -7.95
CA GLY A 140 15.57 22.75 -7.62
C GLY A 140 14.58 21.62 -7.94
N ILE A 141 15.07 20.40 -8.22
CA ILE A 141 14.27 19.24 -8.58
C ILE A 141 13.80 18.55 -7.31
N ALA A 142 12.48 18.59 -7.07
CA ALA A 142 11.83 17.80 -6.02
C ALA A 142 11.23 16.52 -6.62
N LEU A 143 11.34 15.42 -5.87
CA LEU A 143 10.75 14.16 -6.27
C LEU A 143 9.24 14.18 -6.01
N GLY A 144 8.44 14.20 -7.08
CA GLY A 144 6.99 14.08 -6.99
C GLY A 144 6.53 12.63 -6.81
N ALA A 145 5.24 12.44 -6.52
CA ALA A 145 4.64 11.10 -6.43
C ALA A 145 4.78 10.31 -7.75
N ASP A 146 4.60 11.00 -8.89
CA ASP A 146 4.70 10.41 -10.23
C ASP A 146 6.14 10.03 -10.62
N ASP A 147 7.14 10.61 -9.94
CA ASP A 147 8.56 10.26 -10.14
C ASP A 147 9.04 9.16 -9.19
N PHE A 148 8.42 9.07 -8.01
CA PHE A 148 8.84 8.13 -6.99
C PHE A 148 8.58 6.68 -7.38
N LEU A 149 7.41 6.36 -7.93
CA LEU A 149 7.08 4.98 -8.28
C LEU A 149 8.07 4.40 -9.32
N PRO A 150 8.34 5.04 -10.47
CA PRO A 150 9.40 4.61 -11.41
C PRO A 150 10.77 4.43 -10.76
N LEU A 151 11.16 5.38 -9.88
CA LEU A 151 12.43 5.29 -9.17
C LEU A 151 12.47 4.09 -8.22
N PHE A 152 11.37 3.84 -7.51
CA PHE A 152 11.29 2.72 -6.58
C PHE A 152 11.29 1.38 -7.31
N VAL A 153 10.62 1.28 -8.45
CA VAL A 153 10.71 0.13 -9.37
C VAL A 153 12.17 -0.14 -9.76
N TRP A 154 12.91 0.89 -10.18
CA TRP A 154 14.33 0.74 -10.51
C TRP A 154 15.16 0.27 -9.31
N VAL A 155 14.92 0.81 -8.11
CA VAL A 155 15.60 0.38 -6.88
C VAL A 155 15.36 -1.10 -6.59
N LEU A 156 14.12 -1.59 -6.74
CA LEU A 156 13.79 -3.02 -6.54
C LEU A 156 14.53 -3.92 -7.56
N VAL A 157 14.69 -3.45 -8.79
CA VAL A 157 15.44 -4.16 -9.83
C VAL A 157 16.94 -4.23 -9.47
N GLN A 158 17.52 -3.14 -8.97
CA GLN A 158 18.91 -3.10 -8.53
C GLN A 158 19.16 -3.95 -7.28
N SER A 159 18.25 -3.94 -6.31
CA SER A 159 18.37 -4.75 -5.08
C SER A 159 18.13 -6.23 -5.34
N GLY A 160 17.39 -6.58 -6.40
CA GLY A 160 17.06 -7.97 -6.71
C GLY A 160 16.08 -8.62 -5.73
N MET A 161 15.25 -7.81 -5.08
CA MET A 161 14.28 -8.26 -4.08
C MET A 161 13.10 -9.00 -4.72
N MET A 162 13.26 -10.29 -5.02
CA MET A 162 12.21 -11.13 -5.61
C MET A 162 11.04 -11.39 -4.64
N ALA A 163 11.28 -11.33 -3.33
CA ALA A 163 10.27 -11.54 -2.31
C ALA A 163 9.38 -10.31 -2.03
N ALA A 164 9.55 -9.20 -2.77
CA ALA A 164 8.84 -7.94 -2.53
C ALA A 164 7.31 -8.10 -2.41
N GLU A 165 6.71 -8.99 -3.20
CA GLU A 165 5.28 -9.27 -3.12
C GLU A 165 4.89 -9.98 -1.82
N ILE A 166 5.65 -11.02 -1.45
CA ILE A 166 5.42 -11.80 -0.22
C ILE A 166 5.57 -10.90 1.00
N GLU A 167 6.61 -10.06 1.02
CA GLU A 167 6.84 -9.12 2.11
C GLU A 167 5.70 -8.09 2.23
N ALA A 168 5.16 -7.63 1.10
CA ALA A 168 4.00 -6.76 1.09
C ALA A 168 2.76 -7.47 1.67
N GLU A 169 2.44 -8.68 1.22
CA GLU A 169 1.31 -9.45 1.75
C GLU A 169 1.45 -9.76 3.25
N TYR A 170 2.66 -10.10 3.68
CA TYR A 170 2.95 -10.36 5.08
C TYR A 170 2.67 -9.13 5.95
N MET A 171 3.13 -7.95 5.53
CA MET A 171 2.84 -6.69 6.21
C MET A 171 1.35 -6.34 6.17
N TRP A 172 0.69 -6.44 5.02
CA TRP A 172 -0.74 -6.15 4.90
C TRP A 172 -1.62 -7.06 5.76
N GLY A 173 -1.27 -8.33 5.88
CA GLY A 173 -2.04 -9.32 6.64
C GLY A 173 -1.87 -9.21 8.16
N LEU A 174 -0.72 -8.71 8.62
CA LEU A 174 -0.35 -8.76 10.04
C LEU A 174 -0.23 -7.40 10.73
N LEU A 175 -0.14 -6.29 9.97
CA LEU A 175 -0.12 -4.96 10.56
C LEU A 175 -1.50 -4.52 11.05
N HIS A 176 -1.52 -3.82 12.18
CA HIS A 176 -2.72 -3.17 12.67
C HIS A 176 -3.27 -2.14 11.66
N PRO A 177 -4.58 -2.09 11.39
CA PRO A 177 -5.18 -1.14 10.44
C PRO A 177 -4.86 0.34 10.70
N SER A 178 -4.57 0.71 11.95
CA SER A 178 -4.18 2.09 12.29
C SER A 178 -2.88 2.52 11.60
N LEU A 179 -1.90 1.63 11.47
CA LEU A 179 -0.62 1.88 10.82
C LEU A 179 -0.77 2.01 9.29
N LEU A 180 -1.84 1.45 8.73
CA LEU A 180 -2.15 1.47 7.30
C LEU A 180 -2.92 2.73 6.88
N SER A 181 -3.37 3.56 7.83
CA SER A 181 -4.20 4.75 7.55
C SER A 181 -3.41 6.02 7.17
N GLY A 182 -2.06 5.98 7.27
CA GLY A 182 -1.13 7.07 6.99
C GLY A 182 -0.01 6.71 6.00
N GLU A 183 1.22 7.13 6.30
CA GLU A 183 2.38 6.91 5.42
C GLU A 183 2.72 5.43 5.23
N GLY A 184 2.54 4.60 6.27
CA GLY A 184 2.81 3.17 6.21
C GLY A 184 1.99 2.48 5.13
N GLY A 185 0.67 2.70 5.11
CA GLY A 185 -0.21 2.17 4.06
C GLY A 185 0.07 2.74 2.67
N TYR A 186 0.45 4.02 2.57
CA TYR A 186 0.81 4.65 1.30
C TYR A 186 2.05 3.99 0.68
N TYR A 187 3.12 3.84 1.45
CA TYR A 187 4.37 3.27 0.95
C TYR A 187 4.29 1.75 0.77
N LEU A 188 3.51 1.06 1.59
CA LEU A 188 3.23 -0.37 1.39
C LEU A 188 2.39 -0.61 0.11
N THR A 189 1.48 0.30 -0.20
CA THR A 189 0.78 0.30 -1.50
C THR A 189 1.73 0.62 -2.64
N THR A 190 2.68 1.53 -2.43
CA THR A 190 3.69 1.87 -3.44
C THR A 190 4.58 0.67 -3.75
N LEU A 191 4.96 -0.13 -2.73
CA LEU A 191 5.65 -1.41 -2.92
C LEU A 191 4.81 -2.40 -3.73
N SER A 192 3.53 -2.57 -3.38
CA SER A 192 2.61 -3.45 -4.11
C SER A 192 2.45 -3.00 -5.57
N SER A 193 2.40 -1.69 -5.81
CA SER A 193 2.30 -1.10 -7.15
C SER A 193 3.59 -1.31 -7.94
N ALA A 194 4.76 -1.14 -7.31
CA ALA A 194 6.05 -1.35 -7.95
C ALA A 194 6.24 -2.82 -8.40
N VAL A 195 5.84 -3.78 -7.57
CA VAL A 195 5.82 -5.21 -7.93
C VAL A 195 4.90 -5.45 -9.13
N HIS A 196 3.70 -4.88 -9.11
CA HIS A 196 2.74 -5.06 -10.19
C HIS A 196 3.24 -4.46 -11.52
N VAL A 197 3.83 -3.25 -11.48
CA VAL A 197 4.51 -2.63 -12.63
C VAL A 197 5.59 -3.55 -13.17
N LEU A 198 6.42 -4.14 -12.30
CA LEU A 198 7.45 -5.09 -12.73
C LEU A 198 6.88 -6.33 -13.39
N LYS A 199 5.78 -6.89 -12.89
CA LYS A 199 5.11 -8.05 -13.50
C LYS A 199 4.60 -7.78 -14.92
N ASN A 200 4.23 -6.54 -15.23
CA ASN A 200 3.70 -6.16 -16.54
C ASN A 200 4.71 -5.44 -17.44
N PHE A 201 5.92 -5.14 -16.93
CA PHE A 201 6.90 -4.28 -17.58
C PHE A 201 7.25 -4.72 -19.02
N ARG A 202 7.48 -6.03 -19.22
CA ARG A 202 7.80 -6.58 -20.53
C ARG A 202 6.62 -6.52 -21.50
N ALA A 203 5.42 -6.88 -21.03
CA ALA A 203 4.21 -6.83 -21.85
C ALA A 203 3.93 -5.41 -22.35
N CYS A 204 4.01 -4.40 -21.47
CA CYS A 204 3.84 -2.99 -21.85
C CYS A 204 4.92 -2.52 -22.85
N SER A 205 6.17 -2.95 -22.67
CA SER A 205 7.29 -2.61 -23.56
C SER A 205 7.13 -3.20 -24.96
N GLU A 206 6.65 -4.45 -25.06
CA GLU A 206 6.42 -5.16 -26.32
C GLU A 206 5.19 -4.62 -27.07
N GLU A 207 4.11 -4.29 -26.35
CA GLU A 207 2.90 -3.65 -26.91
C GLU A 207 3.25 -2.29 -27.53
N GLN A 208 4.04 -1.46 -26.84
CA GLN A 208 4.51 -0.18 -27.36
C GLN A 208 5.34 -0.32 -28.64
N SER A 209 6.21 -1.33 -28.70
CA SER A 209 7.02 -1.62 -29.88
C SER A 209 6.18 -2.07 -31.09
N ARG A 210 4.99 -2.64 -30.85
CA ARG A 210 4.06 -3.09 -31.90
C ARG A 210 3.14 -1.98 -32.41
N VAL A 211 2.66 -1.11 -31.52
CA VAL A 211 1.70 -0.06 -31.86
C VAL A 211 2.39 1.19 -32.42
N HIS A 212 3.60 1.51 -31.95
CA HIS A 212 4.32 2.71 -32.35
C HIS A 212 5.60 2.33 -33.09
N GLY A 213 5.54 2.28 -34.42
CA GLY A 213 6.74 2.30 -35.26
C GLY A 213 7.66 3.45 -34.82
N ALA A 214 8.98 3.25 -34.94
CA ALA A 214 10.10 3.95 -34.29
C ALA A 214 10.20 5.51 -34.36
N GLY A 215 9.12 6.28 -34.22
CA GLY A 215 9.10 7.70 -34.57
C GLY A 215 8.18 8.65 -33.79
N MET A 216 7.40 8.21 -32.80
CA MET A 216 6.63 9.16 -31.98
C MET A 216 6.63 8.77 -30.49
N GLY A 217 7.38 9.55 -29.70
CA GLY A 217 7.55 9.36 -28.27
C GLY A 217 6.27 9.67 -27.50
N VAL A 218 5.43 8.65 -27.32
CA VAL A 218 4.47 8.64 -26.20
C VAL A 218 5.27 8.29 -24.96
N ASP A 219 5.24 9.17 -23.96
CA ASP A 219 6.04 9.08 -22.74
C ASP A 219 5.80 7.72 -22.06
N VAL A 220 6.86 6.90 -21.90
CA VAL A 220 6.83 5.55 -21.28
C VAL A 220 6.08 5.58 -19.94
N ARG A 221 6.16 6.73 -19.27
CA ARG A 221 5.43 7.09 -18.05
C ARG A 221 3.91 6.93 -18.19
N VAL A 222 3.31 7.34 -19.29
CA VAL A 222 1.85 7.36 -19.44
C VAL A 222 1.30 5.94 -19.55
N GLY A 223 1.90 5.06 -20.34
CA GLY A 223 1.45 3.66 -20.43
C GLY A 223 1.71 2.85 -19.16
N LEU A 224 2.85 3.08 -18.50
CA LEU A 224 3.27 2.35 -17.31
C LEU A 224 2.67 2.89 -16.00
N LEU A 225 2.08 4.09 -15.99
CA LEU A 225 1.52 4.74 -14.78
C LEU A 225 0.02 5.07 -14.90
N ALA A 226 -0.57 5.17 -16.09
CA ALA A 226 -1.99 5.52 -16.25
C ALA A 226 -2.94 4.48 -15.62
N ASP A 227 -2.54 3.21 -15.59
CA ASP A 227 -3.32 2.12 -15.00
C ASP A 227 -3.11 1.97 -13.48
N PHE A 228 -2.14 2.67 -12.87
CA PHE A 228 -1.71 2.42 -11.48
C PHE A 228 -1.93 3.62 -10.57
N ARG A 229 -3.19 4.02 -10.41
CA ARG A 229 -3.56 4.92 -9.32
C ARG A 229 -3.60 4.12 -8.02
N SER A 230 -2.48 4.12 -7.30
CA SER A 230 -2.27 3.57 -5.95
C SER A 230 -3.18 4.14 -4.86
N VAL A 231 -4.15 4.98 -5.23
CA VAL A 231 -5.05 5.65 -4.32
C VAL A 231 -6.51 5.61 -4.80
N LEU A 232 -7.41 5.28 -3.87
CA LEU A 232 -8.85 5.28 -4.06
C LEU A 232 -9.42 6.51 -3.36
N LYS A 233 -10.14 7.33 -4.10
CA LYS A 233 -10.93 8.43 -3.54
C LYS A 233 -12.27 7.86 -3.10
N ILE A 234 -12.55 7.94 -1.81
CA ILE A 234 -13.79 7.50 -1.19
C ILE A 234 -14.48 8.71 -0.59
N VAL A 235 -15.75 8.83 -0.91
CA VAL A 235 -16.64 9.88 -0.45
C VAL A 235 -17.31 9.43 0.84
N VAL A 236 -17.22 10.23 1.89
CA VAL A 236 -17.84 9.96 3.18
C VAL A 236 -18.80 11.11 3.49
N PRO A 237 -20.11 10.85 3.55
CA PRO A 237 -21.09 11.88 3.89
C PRO A 237 -21.01 12.20 5.38
N ASP A 238 -21.03 13.49 5.69
CA ASP A 238 -21.23 14.02 7.03
C ASP A 238 -22.73 14.30 7.21
N GLU A 239 -23.44 13.36 7.84
CA GLU A 239 -24.88 13.45 8.08
C GLU A 239 -25.25 14.62 9.01
N VAL A 240 -24.32 15.10 9.85
CA VAL A 240 -24.57 16.17 10.82
C VAL A 240 -24.55 17.54 10.12
N HIS A 241 -23.61 17.75 9.20
CA HIS A 241 -23.43 19.02 8.51
C HIS A 241 -23.96 19.03 7.08
N GLY A 242 -24.51 17.90 6.59
CA GLY A 242 -24.98 17.74 5.22
C GLY A 242 -23.87 17.92 4.18
N SER A 243 -22.62 17.65 4.56
CA SER A 243 -21.45 17.88 3.71
C SER A 243 -20.85 16.57 3.22
N ILE A 244 -20.02 16.64 2.19
CA ILE A 244 -19.38 15.48 1.60
C ILE A 244 -17.87 15.61 1.79
N ILE A 245 -17.26 14.65 2.50
CA ILE A 245 -15.83 14.62 2.75
C ILE A 245 -15.18 13.58 1.83
N THR A 246 -14.21 14.00 1.03
CA THR A 246 -13.42 13.05 0.24
C THR A 246 -12.21 12.58 1.05
N LYS A 247 -12.08 11.27 1.22
CA LYS A 247 -10.91 10.62 1.81
C LYS A 247 -10.17 9.82 0.75
N THR A 248 -8.88 10.11 0.62
CA THR A 248 -7.97 9.32 -0.20
C THR A 248 -7.42 8.17 0.64
N LEU A 249 -7.64 6.94 0.17
CA LEU A 249 -7.09 5.72 0.76
C LEU A 249 -6.01 5.14 -0.15
N PRO A 250 -4.91 4.62 0.43
CA PRO A 250 -3.97 3.83 -0.33
C PRO A 250 -4.60 2.46 -0.64
N VAL A 251 -4.55 2.02 -1.89
CA VAL A 251 -5.14 0.75 -2.33
C VAL A 251 -4.16 -0.03 -3.22
N ARG A 252 -3.96 -1.31 -2.87
CA ARG A 252 -3.14 -2.23 -3.66
C ARG A 252 -3.96 -2.92 -4.76
N PRO A 253 -3.33 -3.43 -5.84
CA PRO A 253 -3.99 -4.31 -6.79
C PRO A 253 -4.67 -5.48 -6.05
N ASN A 254 -5.86 -5.89 -6.49
CA ASN A 254 -6.66 -6.97 -5.88
C ASN A 254 -7.15 -6.71 -4.44
N MET A 255 -7.06 -5.47 -3.94
CA MET A 255 -7.61 -5.14 -2.62
C MET A 255 -9.13 -5.31 -2.60
N THR A 256 -9.64 -6.10 -1.65
CA THR A 256 -11.08 -6.39 -1.58
C THR A 256 -11.87 -5.23 -0.96
N THR A 257 -13.15 -5.12 -1.31
CA THR A 257 -14.10 -4.16 -0.71
C THR A 257 -14.05 -4.22 0.81
N ARG A 258 -14.01 -5.43 1.38
CA ARG A 258 -13.93 -5.64 2.83
C ARG A 258 -12.70 -4.98 3.45
N ASP A 259 -11.54 -5.09 2.81
CA ASP A 259 -10.30 -4.52 3.32
C ASP A 259 -10.33 -2.99 3.22
N VAL A 260 -10.87 -2.46 2.12
CA VAL A 260 -11.11 -1.02 1.96
C VAL A 260 -12.06 -0.49 3.04
N CYS A 261 -13.18 -1.19 3.31
CA CYS A 261 -14.14 -0.85 4.36
C CYS A 261 -13.47 -0.77 5.75
N LYS A 262 -12.62 -1.74 6.09
CA LYS A 262 -11.88 -1.73 7.37
C LYS A 262 -10.99 -0.50 7.51
N ILE A 263 -10.26 -0.14 6.45
CA ILE A 263 -9.35 1.01 6.48
C ILE A 263 -10.13 2.32 6.58
N ILE A 264 -11.18 2.50 5.76
CA ILE A 264 -11.95 3.74 5.78
C ILE A 264 -12.66 3.91 7.13
N ALA A 265 -13.28 2.85 7.66
CA ALA A 265 -13.96 2.87 8.96
C ALA A 265 -13.04 3.34 10.09
N HIS A 266 -11.81 2.82 10.12
CA HIS A 266 -10.80 3.24 11.08
C HIS A 266 -10.40 4.71 10.85
N LYS A 267 -10.14 5.10 9.60
CA LYS A 267 -9.70 6.46 9.23
C LYS A 267 -10.72 7.54 9.58
N VAL A 268 -12.02 7.23 9.47
CA VAL A 268 -13.11 8.15 9.84
C VAL A 268 -13.66 7.91 11.25
N ARG A 269 -13.08 6.98 12.02
CA ARG A 269 -13.44 6.67 13.40
C ARG A 269 -14.92 6.29 13.58
N ILE A 270 -15.44 5.46 12.68
CA ILE A 270 -16.80 4.95 12.79
C ILE A 270 -16.89 3.90 13.90
N THR A 271 -17.89 4.06 14.77
CA THR A 271 -18.13 3.20 15.94
C THR A 271 -18.80 1.87 15.56
N ASN A 272 -19.67 1.88 14.55
CA ASN A 272 -20.43 0.70 14.08
C ASN A 272 -20.16 0.41 12.60
N PRO A 273 -18.97 -0.07 12.22
CA PRO A 273 -18.61 -0.30 10.83
C PRO A 273 -19.48 -1.33 10.11
N GLN A 274 -20.12 -2.24 10.84
CA GLN A 274 -21.04 -3.25 10.30
C GLN A 274 -22.32 -2.67 9.68
N ASP A 275 -22.71 -1.45 10.06
CA ASP A 275 -23.90 -0.78 9.52
C ASP A 275 -23.57 0.02 8.25
N TYR A 276 -22.30 -0.01 7.82
CA TYR A 276 -21.79 0.74 6.68
C TYR A 276 -21.37 -0.19 5.54
N GLY A 277 -21.44 0.33 4.32
CA GLY A 277 -21.01 -0.36 3.11
C GLY A 277 -20.29 0.58 2.16
N LEU A 278 -19.50 0.00 1.26
CA LEU A 278 -18.89 0.73 0.14
C LEU A 278 -19.80 0.62 -1.08
N PHE A 279 -20.21 1.76 -1.60
CA PHE A 279 -21.07 1.88 -2.77
C PHE A 279 -20.26 2.41 -3.95
N LYS A 280 -20.43 1.85 -5.15
CA LYS A 280 -20.00 2.50 -6.39
C LYS A 280 -21.09 3.49 -6.81
N LEU A 281 -20.66 4.65 -7.30
CA LEU A 281 -21.50 5.70 -7.84
C LEU A 281 -21.16 5.89 -9.32
N VAL A 282 -22.13 5.65 -10.19
CA VAL A 282 -22.01 5.84 -11.65
C VAL A 282 -23.27 6.54 -12.13
N ASP A 283 -23.13 7.70 -12.78
CA ASP A 283 -24.24 8.49 -13.32
C ASP A 283 -25.38 8.80 -12.31
N GLY A 284 -25.06 8.90 -11.02
CA GLY A 284 -26.02 9.15 -9.95
C GLY A 284 -26.71 7.90 -9.37
N GLU A 285 -26.47 6.72 -9.94
CA GLU A 285 -26.90 5.45 -9.37
C GLU A 285 -25.88 4.93 -8.35
N GLU A 286 -26.38 4.48 -7.19
CA GLU A 286 -25.56 3.81 -6.17
C GLU A 286 -25.76 2.30 -6.23
N THR A 287 -24.66 1.55 -6.20
CA THR A 287 -24.68 0.09 -6.08
C THR A 287 -23.77 -0.34 -4.95
N LEU A 288 -24.30 -1.14 -4.01
CA LEU A 288 -23.51 -1.72 -2.94
C LEU A 288 -22.52 -2.74 -3.50
N LEU A 289 -21.27 -2.65 -3.08
CA LEU A 289 -20.24 -3.63 -3.42
C LEU A 289 -20.22 -4.77 -2.41
N ASN A 290 -20.04 -5.98 -2.92
CA ASN A 290 -19.83 -7.17 -2.12
C ASN A 290 -18.40 -7.21 -1.56
N ASP A 291 -18.24 -7.89 -0.43
CA ASP A 291 -16.98 -7.98 0.31
C ASP A 291 -15.79 -8.51 -0.51
N GLY A 292 -16.05 -9.39 -1.48
CA GLY A 292 -15.02 -10.03 -2.32
C GLY A 292 -14.67 -9.29 -3.60
N GLU A 293 -15.39 -8.22 -3.94
CA GLU A 293 -15.11 -7.44 -5.15
C GLU A 293 -13.86 -6.56 -4.97
N CYS A 294 -13.19 -6.20 -6.07
CA CYS A 294 -12.09 -5.25 -6.05
C CYS A 294 -12.55 -3.88 -6.58
N PRO A 295 -12.59 -2.83 -5.74
CA PRO A 295 -12.99 -1.49 -6.17
C PRO A 295 -12.10 -0.91 -7.28
N GLN A 296 -10.82 -1.29 -7.34
CA GLN A 296 -9.93 -0.82 -8.42
C GLN A 296 -10.30 -1.41 -9.77
N ASP A 297 -10.55 -2.73 -9.83
CA ASP A 297 -10.92 -3.41 -11.06
C ASP A 297 -12.26 -2.88 -11.59
N ILE A 298 -13.23 -2.67 -10.69
CA ILE A 298 -14.52 -2.05 -11.03
C ILE A 298 -14.30 -0.66 -11.62
N LYS A 299 -13.45 0.16 -10.99
CA LYS A 299 -13.14 1.50 -11.50
C LYS A 299 -12.49 1.43 -12.88
N GLY A 300 -11.59 0.48 -13.11
CA GLY A 300 -10.94 0.24 -14.41
C GLY A 300 -11.96 -0.09 -15.49
N ILE A 301 -12.83 -1.07 -15.23
CA ILE A 301 -13.88 -1.51 -16.17
C ILE A 301 -14.83 -0.36 -16.51
N VAL A 302 -15.29 0.40 -15.50
CA VAL A 302 -16.21 1.54 -15.72
C VAL A 302 -15.53 2.66 -16.51
N SER A 303 -14.24 2.90 -16.26
CA SER A 303 -13.46 3.91 -16.99
C SER A 303 -13.25 3.52 -18.46
N GLN A 304 -13.09 2.23 -18.77
CA GLN A 304 -13.01 1.73 -20.16
C GLN A 304 -14.31 1.96 -20.93
N VAL A 305 -15.46 1.97 -20.25
CA VAL A 305 -16.77 2.29 -20.83
C VAL A 305 -17.00 3.81 -20.95
N GLY A 306 -16.00 4.63 -20.58
CA GLY A 306 -16.06 6.09 -20.67
C GLY A 306 -16.89 6.77 -19.59
N LYS A 307 -17.28 6.05 -18.53
CA LYS A 307 -18.09 6.57 -17.42
C LYS A 307 -17.23 6.93 -16.22
N HIS A 308 -17.66 7.95 -15.48
CA HIS A 308 -16.99 8.34 -14.24
C HIS A 308 -17.49 7.51 -13.06
N CYS A 309 -16.58 6.82 -12.36
CA CYS A 309 -16.88 6.04 -11.16
C CYS A 309 -16.31 6.70 -9.91
N MET A 310 -17.19 6.97 -8.93
CA MET A 310 -16.81 7.34 -7.57
C MET A 310 -17.17 6.22 -6.59
N PHE A 311 -16.57 6.22 -5.41
CA PHE A 311 -16.94 5.30 -4.33
C PHE A 311 -17.41 6.09 -3.12
N ALA A 312 -18.48 5.65 -2.49
CA ALA A 312 -19.01 6.26 -1.27
C ALA A 312 -19.05 5.24 -0.14
N TYR A 313 -18.58 5.64 1.04
CA TYR A 313 -18.69 4.84 2.26
C TYR A 313 -19.74 5.48 3.16
N LYS A 314 -20.91 4.84 3.28
CA LYS A 314 -22.07 5.35 4.01
C LYS A 314 -22.78 4.23 4.76
N ARG A 315 -23.70 4.60 5.65
CA ARG A 315 -24.63 3.64 6.25
C ARG A 315 -25.49 2.98 5.19
N ILE A 316 -25.74 1.68 5.33
CA ILE A 316 -26.48 0.88 4.35
C ILE A 316 -27.92 1.41 4.20
N ASP A 317 -28.51 1.89 5.29
CA ASP A 317 -29.86 2.44 5.37
C ASP A 317 -29.96 3.94 5.03
N ALA A 318 -28.84 4.65 4.88
CA ALA A 318 -28.84 6.07 4.58
C ALA A 318 -29.30 6.35 3.15
N LYS A 319 -30.31 7.22 3.00
CA LYS A 319 -30.80 7.71 1.70
C LYS A 319 -30.16 9.06 1.41
N ILE A 320 -29.19 9.07 0.50
CA ILE A 320 -28.41 10.27 0.16
C ILE A 320 -28.63 10.58 -1.31
N ALA A 321 -28.99 11.83 -1.61
CA ALA A 321 -29.01 12.33 -2.97
C ALA A 321 -27.60 12.78 -3.34
N TRP A 322 -26.94 12.03 -4.24
CA TRP A 322 -25.59 12.35 -4.68
C TRP A 322 -25.59 13.45 -5.75
N PRO A 323 -24.57 14.33 -5.76
CA PRO A 323 -24.42 15.30 -6.83
C PRO A 323 -24.19 14.58 -8.17
N THR A 324 -25.02 14.88 -9.17
CA THR A 324 -24.84 14.41 -10.53
C THR A 324 -23.71 15.19 -11.18
N THR A 325 -22.69 14.51 -11.71
CA THR A 325 -21.71 15.15 -12.58
C THR A 325 -22.38 15.48 -13.90
N SER A 326 -23.04 16.63 -14.01
CA SER A 326 -23.36 17.18 -15.33
C SER A 326 -22.03 17.50 -15.98
N SER A 327 -21.66 16.73 -17.01
CA SER A 327 -20.68 17.17 -17.99
C SER A 327 -21.15 18.53 -18.50
N SER A 328 -20.56 19.60 -17.99
CA SER A 328 -20.75 20.94 -18.50
C SER A 328 -20.32 20.92 -19.97
N SER A 329 -21.31 21.18 -20.82
CA SER A 329 -21.27 21.24 -22.29
C SER A 329 -20.13 22.07 -22.86
#